data_AF-A0A8H3WV94-F1
#
_entry.id   AF-A0A8H3WV94-F1
#
_cell.length_a   1.000
_cell.length_b   1.000
_cell.length_c   1.000
_cell.angle_alpha   90.00
_cell.angle_beta   90.00
_cell.angle_gamma   90.00
#
_symmetry.space_group_name_H-M   'P 1'
#
loop_
_entity.id
_entity.type
_entity.pdbx_description
1 polymer ?
#
loop_
_entity_poly.entity_id
_entity_poly.type
_entity_poly.pdbx_seq_one_letter_code
_entity_poly.pdbx_strand_id
1 'polypeptide(L)'
;MKCWDTRPNNRPTSEEIYDIIRIWNNDVLEDNSTEIVAQIKECEEISNNFSPEEYYYKTHPEAKYTSQFIEYTNHRLPLNALDYDEKHEVLDENIQYLKEKDDDLMIACHVERN
;
A
#
# COMPACT_ATOMS: atom_id res chain seq x y z
N MET A 1 7.21 2.36 -0.24
CA MET A 1 7.46 0.90 -0.36
C MET A 1 6.14 0.17 -0.62
N LYS A 2 6.09 -0.77 -1.57
CA LYS A 2 4.82 -1.43 -1.98
C LYS A 2 4.26 -2.40 -0.94
N CYS A 3 5.09 -2.94 -0.05
CA CYS A 3 4.64 -3.88 0.98
C CYS A 3 3.72 -3.25 2.05
N TRP A 4 3.62 -1.92 2.10
CA TRP A 4 2.76 -1.20 3.05
C TRP A 4 1.47 -0.71 2.37
N ASP A 5 1.25 -1.06 1.11
CA ASP A 5 0.01 -0.73 0.40
C ASP A 5 -1.16 -1.40 1.13
N THR A 6 -2.23 -0.65 1.36
CA THR A 6 -3.39 -1.15 2.09
C THR A 6 -4.22 -2.11 1.28
N ARG A 7 -4.07 -2.09 -0.05
CA ARG A 7 -4.63 -3.09 -0.95
C ARG A 7 -3.71 -4.31 -1.01
N PRO A 8 -4.19 -5.50 -0.63
CA PRO A 8 -3.40 -6.72 -0.68
C PRO A 8 -2.83 -7.03 -2.07
N ASN A 9 -3.60 -6.75 -3.13
CA ASN A 9 -3.20 -7.02 -4.52
C ASN A 9 -2.05 -6.14 -5.02
N ASN A 10 -1.78 -5.02 -4.36
CA ASN A 10 -0.67 -4.13 -4.71
C ASN A 10 0.60 -4.44 -3.93
N ARG A 11 0.50 -5.28 -2.90
CA ARG A 11 1.66 -5.73 -2.15
C ARG A 11 2.44 -6.72 -3.02
N PRO A 12 3.76 -6.66 -3.01
CA PRO A 12 4.55 -7.67 -3.67
C PRO A 12 4.30 -9.03 -3.00
N THR A 13 4.27 -10.06 -3.83
CA THR A 13 4.27 -11.46 -3.41
C THR A 13 5.58 -11.80 -2.71
N SER A 14 5.61 -12.94 -2.00
CA SER A 14 6.85 -13.43 -1.38
C SER A 14 7.96 -13.70 -2.39
N GLU A 15 7.60 -14.11 -3.61
CA GLU A 15 8.55 -14.36 -4.70
C GLU A 15 9.17 -13.04 -5.21
N GLU A 16 8.34 -12.02 -5.45
CA GLU A 16 8.83 -10.69 -5.84
C GLU A 16 9.71 -10.06 -4.76
N ILE A 17 9.34 -10.22 -3.47
CA ILE A 17 10.18 -9.76 -2.36
C ILE A 17 11.53 -10.47 -2.37
N TYR A 18 11.55 -11.78 -2.61
CA TYR A 18 12.80 -12.56 -2.66
C TYR A 18 13.73 -12.04 -3.77
N ASP A 19 13.20 -11.77 -4.96
CA ASP A 19 13.98 -11.21 -6.06
C ASP A 19 14.55 -9.82 -5.74
N ILE A 20 13.74 -8.94 -5.12
CA ILE A 20 14.19 -7.60 -4.69
C ILE A 20 15.35 -7.73 -3.68
N ILE A 21 15.20 -8.59 -2.67
CA ILE A 21 16.25 -8.83 -1.67
C ILE A 21 17.51 -9.40 -2.32
N ARG A 22 17.39 -10.30 -3.30
CA ARG A 22 18.53 -10.86 -4.03
C ARG A 22 19.31 -9.77 -4.75
N ILE A 23 18.62 -8.82 -5.40
CA ILE A 23 19.26 -7.68 -6.08
C ILE A 23 20.02 -6.82 -5.07
N TRP A 24 19.37 -6.45 -3.96
CA TRP A 24 20.02 -5.64 -2.92
C TRP A 24 21.25 -6.33 -2.31
N ASN A 25 21.18 -7.64 -2.08
CA ASN A 25 22.33 -8.40 -1.60
C ASN A 25 23.49 -8.36 -2.59
N ASN A 26 23.21 -8.48 -3.88
CA ASN A 26 24.26 -8.36 -4.90
C ASN A 26 24.85 -6.95 -4.91
N ASP A 27 24.02 -5.90 -4.83
CA ASP A 27 24.50 -4.51 -4.75
C ASP A 27 25.42 -4.28 -3.56
N VAL A 28 25.10 -4.86 -2.41
CA VAL A 28 25.96 -4.80 -1.21
C VAL A 28 27.25 -5.57 -1.41
N LEU A 29 27.21 -6.79 -1.97
CA LEU A 29 28.38 -7.62 -2.19
C LEU A 29 29.36 -7.03 -3.22
N GLU A 30 28.83 -6.34 -4.23
CA GLU A 30 29.60 -5.68 -5.28
C GLU A 30 30.05 -4.25 -4.89
N ASP A 31 29.64 -3.75 -3.71
CA ASP A 31 29.81 -2.35 -3.28
C ASP A 31 29.31 -1.35 -4.33
N ASN A 32 28.18 -1.69 -4.97
CA ASN A 32 27.53 -0.81 -5.93
C ASN A 32 27.05 0.46 -5.21
N SER A 33 27.16 1.62 -5.86
CA SER A 33 26.71 2.90 -5.31
C SER A 33 25.19 3.07 -5.43
N THR A 34 24.42 2.14 -4.85
CA THR A 34 22.95 2.17 -4.84
C THR A 34 22.40 2.80 -3.56
N GLU A 35 21.13 3.20 -3.61
CA GLU A 35 20.45 3.83 -2.46
C GLU A 35 20.46 2.92 -1.22
N ILE A 36 20.26 1.60 -1.40
CA ILE A 36 20.26 0.65 -0.28
C ILE A 36 21.63 0.55 0.38
N VAL A 37 22.72 0.54 -0.39
CA VAL A 37 24.10 0.51 0.13
C VAL A 37 24.40 1.79 0.91
N ALA A 38 23.95 2.94 0.41
CA ALA A 38 24.10 4.22 1.11
C ALA A 38 23.33 4.22 2.45
N GLN A 39 22.08 3.76 2.46
CA GLN A 39 21.25 3.66 3.66
C GLN A 39 21.85 2.70 4.71
N ILE A 40 22.42 1.57 4.27
CA ILE A 40 23.12 0.63 5.16
C ILE A 40 24.32 1.32 5.83
N LYS A 41 25.16 2.01 5.05
CA LYS A 41 26.34 2.72 5.57
C LYS A 41 25.94 3.80 6.60
N GLU A 42 24.91 4.59 6.29
CA GLU A 42 24.36 5.58 7.24
C GLU A 42 23.84 4.91 8.52
N CYS A 43 23.12 3.79 8.40
CA CYS A 43 22.63 3.04 9.56
C CYS A 43 23.77 2.47 10.42
N GLU A 44 24.85 1.99 9.80
CA GLU A 44 26.04 1.51 10.51
C GLU A 44 26.75 2.64 11.27
N GLU A 45 26.89 3.82 10.65
CA GLU A 45 27.42 5.02 11.31
C GLU A 45 26.58 5.42 12.52
N ILE A 46 25.25 5.44 12.36
CA ILE A 46 24.31 5.69 13.45
C ILE A 46 24.51 4.65 14.55
N SER A 47 24.44 3.36 14.23
CA SER A 47 24.55 2.26 15.20
C SER A 47 25.85 2.29 16.01
N ASN A 48 26.97 2.66 15.40
CA ASN A 48 28.26 2.77 16.09
C ASN A 48 28.29 3.90 17.14
N ASN A 49 27.37 4.86 17.04
CA ASN A 49 27.24 5.98 17.99
C ASN A 49 26.27 5.70 19.15
N PHE A 50 25.53 4.58 19.15
CA PHE A 50 24.62 4.19 20.24
C PHE A 50 25.25 3.14 21.18
N SER A 51 25.08 3.32 22.49
CA SER A 51 25.47 2.30 23.48
C SER A 51 24.40 1.20 23.56
N PRO A 52 24.78 -0.10 23.63
CA PRO A 52 23.84 -1.20 23.84
C PRO A 52 22.92 -1.05 25.06
N GLU A 53 23.28 -0.20 26.02
CA GLU A 53 22.51 0.08 27.24
C GLU A 53 21.24 0.90 26.99
N GLU A 54 21.14 1.62 25.86
CA GLU A 54 19.92 2.36 25.47
C GLU A 54 18.81 1.46 24.89
N TYR A 55 19.09 0.19 24.61
CA TYR A 55 18.13 -0.76 24.04
C TYR A 55 17.18 -1.40 25.06
N TYR A 56 17.24 -1.00 26.35
CA TYR A 56 16.23 -1.42 27.31
C TYR A 56 14.89 -0.75 26.98
N TYR A 57 14.00 -1.49 26.31
CA TYR A 57 12.63 -1.07 26.06
C TYR A 57 11.90 -0.90 27.40
N LYS A 58 11.87 0.33 27.90
CA LYS A 58 11.07 0.69 29.06
C LYS A 58 9.66 1.01 28.58
N THR A 59 8.77 0.04 28.71
CA THR A 59 7.34 0.31 28.51
C THR A 59 6.90 1.43 29.45
N HIS A 60 6.20 2.43 28.92
CA HIS A 60 5.63 3.48 29.76
C HIS A 60 4.73 2.83 30.82
N PRO A 61 4.76 3.25 32.10
CA PRO A 61 3.95 2.65 33.15
C PRO A 61 2.43 2.70 32.87
N GLU A 62 2.00 3.60 31.99
CA GLU A 62 0.61 3.74 31.56
C GLU A 62 0.31 3.04 30.22
N ALA A 63 1.29 2.42 29.56
CA ALA A 63 1.07 1.71 28.30
C ALA A 63 0.25 0.43 28.55
N LYS A 64 -0.94 0.37 27.96
CA LYS A 64 -1.81 -0.81 27.99
C LYS A 64 -1.69 -1.60 26.69
N TYR A 65 -0.88 -2.65 26.70
CA TYR A 65 -0.77 -3.62 25.60
C TYR A 65 -1.71 -4.79 25.83
N THR A 66 -3.00 -4.52 25.97
CA THR A 66 -3.98 -5.59 25.90
C THR A 66 -4.24 -5.88 24.44
N SER A 67 -4.24 -7.15 24.04
CA SER A 67 -4.76 -7.58 22.74
C SER A 67 -6.24 -7.21 22.69
N GLN A 68 -6.54 -5.99 22.25
CA GLN A 68 -7.90 -5.56 22.02
C GLN A 68 -8.30 -6.17 20.68
N PHE A 69 -9.34 -7.00 20.69
CA PHE A 69 -10.01 -7.39 19.45
C PHE A 69 -10.56 -6.10 18.83
N ILE A 70 -9.85 -5.58 17.83
CA ILE A 70 -10.31 -4.43 17.07
C ILE A 70 -11.44 -4.97 16.20
N GLU A 71 -12.68 -4.76 16.63
CA GLU A 71 -13.83 -4.92 15.76
C GLU A 71 -13.67 -3.93 14.60
N TYR A 72 -13.26 -4.44 13.44
CA TYR A 72 -13.22 -3.69 12.19
C TYR A 72 -14.65 -3.33 11.78
N THR A 73 -15.22 -2.32 12.42
CA THR A 73 -16.51 -1.72 12.07
C THR A 73 -16.30 -0.74 10.90
N ASN A 74 -15.99 -1.32 9.74
CA ASN A 74 -16.37 -0.91 8.38
C ASN A 74 -16.43 0.56 7.89
N HIS A 75 -15.85 1.60 8.51
CA HIS A 75 -16.10 2.96 7.96
C HIS A 75 -14.94 3.95 7.86
N ARG A 76 -13.69 3.56 8.10
CA ARG A 76 -12.56 4.36 7.62
C ARG A 76 -11.51 3.45 7.01
N LEU A 77 -11.52 3.40 5.68
CA LEU A 77 -10.37 2.89 4.95
C LEU A 77 -9.14 3.72 5.36
N PRO A 78 -7.98 3.10 5.50
CA PRO A 78 -6.75 3.82 5.84
C PRO A 78 -6.48 4.91 4.81
N LEU A 79 -5.90 6.05 5.21
CA LEU A 79 -5.76 7.26 4.37
C LEU A 79 -5.11 7.00 3.00
N ASN A 80 -4.23 6.00 2.91
CA ASN A 80 -3.58 5.57 1.66
C ASN A 80 -4.47 4.73 0.72
N ALA A 81 -5.72 4.44 1.10
CA ALA A 81 -6.73 3.81 0.26
C ALA A 81 -7.67 4.84 -0.40
N LEU A 82 -7.79 6.05 0.15
CA LEU A 82 -8.78 7.06 -0.28
C LEU A 82 -8.53 7.61 -1.69
N ASP A 83 -7.28 7.58 -2.18
CA ASP A 83 -6.91 8.04 -3.53
C ASP A 83 -7.48 7.15 -4.66
N TYR A 84 -8.09 6.01 -4.30
CA TYR A 84 -8.69 5.07 -5.24
C TYR A 84 -10.22 5.13 -5.26
N ASP A 85 -10.87 5.36 -4.12
CA ASP A 85 -12.33 5.30 -3.99
C ASP A 85 -13.01 6.43 -4.76
N GLU A 86 -12.46 7.65 -4.73
CA GLU A 86 -13.00 8.81 -5.46
C GLU A 86 -12.94 8.59 -6.98
N LYS A 87 -11.93 7.88 -7.48
CA LYS A 87 -11.81 7.54 -8.91
C LYS A 87 -12.73 6.40 -9.31
N HIS A 88 -13.02 5.46 -8.41
CA HIS A 88 -13.90 4.33 -8.69
C HIS A 88 -15.37 4.75 -8.74
N GLU A 89 -15.81 5.59 -7.79
CA GLU A 89 -17.18 6.13 -7.77
C GLU A 89 -17.49 6.87 -9.09
N VAL A 90 -16.55 7.69 -9.56
CA VAL A 90 -16.66 8.39 -10.86
C VAL A 90 -16.66 7.43 -12.06
N LEU A 91 -15.87 6.34 -12.03
CA LEU A 91 -15.85 5.35 -13.12
C LEU A 91 -17.16 4.55 -13.17
N ASP A 92 -17.70 4.17 -12.02
CA ASP A 92 -18.95 3.40 -11.91
C ASP A 92 -20.16 4.25 -12.33
N GLU A 93 -20.20 5.54 -11.96
CA GLU A 93 -21.19 6.51 -12.44
C GLU A 93 -21.15 6.68 -13.97
N ASN A 94 -19.95 6.80 -14.55
CA ASN A 94 -19.78 6.94 -16.00
C ASN A 94 -20.21 5.69 -16.78
N ILE A 95 -19.93 4.49 -16.24
CA ILE A 95 -20.38 3.23 -16.85
C ILE A 95 -21.90 3.12 -16.80
N GLN A 96 -22.54 3.54 -15.71
CA GLN A 96 -23.99 3.52 -15.57
C GLN A 96 -24.66 4.51 -16.56
N TYR A 97 -24.15 5.74 -16.65
CA TYR A 97 -24.65 6.75 -17.60
C TYR A 97 -24.58 6.30 -19.06
N LEU A 98 -23.50 5.60 -19.45
CA LEU A 98 -23.35 5.09 -20.81
C LEU A 98 -24.34 3.95 -21.13
N LYS A 99 -24.60 3.06 -20.17
CA LYS A 99 -25.59 1.98 -20.34
C LYS A 99 -27.01 2.53 -20.52
N GLU A 100 -27.39 3.51 -19.72
CA GLU A 100 -28.70 4.17 -19.82
C GLU A 100 -28.88 4.88 -21.16
N LYS A 101 -27.82 5.50 -21.67
CA LYS A 101 -27.84 6.17 -22.97
C LYS A 101 -27.94 5.20 -24.15
N ASP A 102 -27.30 4.04 -24.05
CA ASP A 102 -27.41 2.97 -25.05
C ASP A 102 -28.83 2.37 -25.07
N ASP A 103 -29.46 2.18 -23.91
CA ASP A 103 -30.84 1.70 -23.79
C ASP A 103 -31.84 2.72 -24.38
N ASP A 104 -31.67 4.02 -24.14
CA ASP A 104 -32.50 5.09 -24.73
C ASP A 104 -32.38 5.13 -26.27
N LEU A 105 -31.18 4.94 -26.81
CA LEU A 105 -30.92 4.84 -28.26
C LEU A 105 -31.64 3.63 -28.88
N MET A 106 -31.66 2.51 -28.16
CA MET A 106 -32.33 1.28 -28.61
C MET A 106 -33.86 1.40 -28.57
N ILE A 107 -34.41 2.16 -27.62
CA ILE A 107 -35.85 2.47 -27.53
C ILE A 107 -36.27 3.42 -28.67
N ALA A 108 -35.48 4.48 -28.94
CA ALA A 108 -35.78 5.43 -30.01
C ALA A 108 -35.84 4.74 -31.40
N CYS A 109 -34.93 3.80 -31.66
CA CYS A 109 -34.90 3.02 -32.90
C CYS A 109 -36.11 2.06 -33.09
N HIS A 110 -36.81 1.70 -32.01
CA HIS A 110 -38.03 0.88 -32.08
C HIS A 110 -39.30 1.71 -32.28
N VAL A 111 -39.32 2.97 -31.86
CA VAL A 111 -40.48 3.86 -32.00
C VAL A 111 -40.58 4.43 -33.43
N GLU A 112 -39.46 4.62 -34.13
CA GLU A 112 -39.44 5.14 -35.52
C GLU A 112 -39.77 4.08 -36.60
N ARG A 113 -40.06 2.82 -36.22
CA ARG A 113 -40.31 1.70 -37.13
C ARG A 113 -41.78 1.21 -37.19
N ASN A 114 -42.73 1.93 -36.62
CA ASN A 114 -44.18 1.65 -36.74
C ASN A 114 -44.93 2.75 -37.50
#